data_AF-A0A7L4NWU9-F1
#
_entry.id   AF-A0A7L4NWU9-F1
#
_cell.length_a   1.000
_cell.length_b   1.000
_cell.length_c   1.000
_cell.angle_alpha   90.00
_cell.angle_beta   90.00
_cell.angle_gamma   90.00
#
_symmetry.space_group_name_H-M   'P 1'
#
loop_
_entity.id
_entity.type
_entity.pdbx_description
1 polymer ?
#
loop_
_entity_poly.entity_id
_entity_poly.type
_entity_poly.pdbx_seq_one_letter_code
_entity_poly.pdbx_strand_id
1 'polypeptide(L)'
;MVLGWTETLAAFGSVFIFILFCVYLTRYWDKLKEKFRSMGVKRDYQLELLSALIVMVLAFVFFSPVIGWMMHNIPALFGFLVTACYPLVVMILRPVTFEKVLKIVPDFRVYRIFVVFSFFAGGYFTVAGFSMLNFDYPLELAVITTLIGLLGQTVPLLPDYIEKITRFDLGMNRRWRMNNKKSQRALVFLGVLSVVTFIILRFISEGIQSSVFGI
;
A
#
# COMPACT_ATOMS: atom_id res chain seq x y z
N MET A 1 -18.79 -19.21 -18.92
CA MET A 1 -17.76 -18.88 -19.92
C MET A 1 -16.48 -19.60 -19.52
N VAL A 2 -15.87 -20.34 -20.44
CA VAL A 2 -14.58 -21.01 -20.22
C VAL A 2 -13.51 -19.95 -20.47
N LEU A 3 -12.67 -19.67 -19.46
CA LEU A 3 -11.50 -18.80 -19.64
C LEU A 3 -10.65 -19.31 -20.82
N GLY A 4 -10.12 -18.39 -21.61
CA GLY A 4 -9.06 -18.73 -22.55
C GLY A 4 -7.88 -19.35 -21.80
N TRP A 5 -7.18 -20.30 -22.42
CA TRP A 5 -5.99 -20.91 -21.82
C TRP A 5 -4.96 -19.87 -21.38
N THR A 6 -4.86 -18.76 -22.11
CA THR A 6 -3.98 -17.61 -21.83
C THR A 6 -4.35 -16.88 -20.54
N GLU A 7 -5.63 -16.66 -20.28
CA GLU A 7 -6.12 -15.95 -19.09
C GLU A 7 -5.91 -16.79 -17.84
N THR A 8 -6.18 -18.09 -17.96
CA THR A 8 -5.92 -19.08 -16.93
C THR A 8 -4.43 -19.13 -16.58
N LEU A 9 -3.56 -19.16 -17.60
CA LEU A 9 -2.10 -19.15 -17.43
C LEU A 9 -1.60 -17.87 -16.77
N ALA A 10 -2.17 -16.71 -17.09
CA ALA A 10 -1.78 -15.44 -16.48
C ALA A 10 -2.25 -15.32 -15.03
N ALA A 11 -3.45 -15.80 -14.71
CA ALA A 11 -3.93 -15.90 -13.33
C ALA A 11 -3.02 -16.82 -12.50
N PHE A 12 -2.68 -18.01 -13.00
CA PHE A 12 -1.73 -18.89 -12.33
C PHE A 12 -0.33 -18.27 -12.24
N GLY A 13 0.15 -17.63 -13.31
CA GLY A 13 1.45 -16.97 -13.36
C GLY A 13 1.59 -15.84 -12.34
N SER A 14 0.55 -15.03 -12.17
CA SER A 14 0.53 -13.95 -11.17
C SER A 14 0.49 -14.47 -9.73
N VAL A 15 -0.28 -15.53 -9.45
CA VAL A 15 -0.25 -16.23 -8.17
C VAL A 15 1.11 -16.85 -7.91
N PHE A 16 1.72 -17.45 -8.93
CA PHE A 16 3.06 -18.03 -8.86
C PHE A 16 4.14 -16.96 -8.59
N ILE A 17 4.10 -15.82 -9.29
CA ILE A 17 4.99 -14.67 -9.04
C ILE A 17 4.81 -14.17 -7.61
N PHE A 18 3.58 -14.10 -7.12
CA PHE A 18 3.32 -13.69 -5.74
C PHE A 18 3.88 -14.68 -4.71
N ILE A 19 3.71 -15.99 -4.94
CA ILE A 19 4.31 -17.04 -4.11
C ILE A 19 5.84 -16.93 -4.15
N LEU A 20 6.44 -16.75 -5.33
CA LEU A 20 7.88 -16.55 -5.48
C LEU A 20 8.35 -15.31 -4.74
N PHE A 21 7.61 -14.21 -4.78
CA PHE A 21 7.91 -13.00 -4.01
C PHE A 21 7.86 -13.28 -2.51
N CYS A 22 6.84 -14.01 -2.03
CA CYS A 22 6.73 -14.40 -0.62
C CYS A 22 7.89 -15.32 -0.20
N VAL A 23 8.23 -16.32 -1.02
CA VAL A 23 9.37 -17.24 -0.80
C VAL A 23 10.70 -16.49 -0.84
N TYR A 24 10.85 -15.53 -1.74
CA TYR A 24 12.02 -14.66 -1.80
C TYR A 24 12.12 -13.82 -0.53
N LEU A 25 11.03 -13.20 -0.09
CA LEU A 25 10.99 -12.45 1.16
C LEU A 25 11.34 -13.32 2.37
N THR A 26 10.82 -14.53 2.47
CA THR A 26 11.13 -15.44 3.58
C THR A 26 12.58 -15.92 3.54
N ARG A 27 13.13 -16.20 2.35
CA ARG A 27 14.53 -16.62 2.19
C ARG A 27 15.52 -15.49 2.50
N TYR A 28 15.17 -14.26 2.14
CA TYR A 28 15.98 -13.08 2.45
C TYR A 28 15.65 -12.48 3.81
N TRP A 29 14.70 -13.07 4.55
CA TRP A 29 14.26 -12.58 5.85
C TRP A 29 15.39 -12.56 6.86
N ASP A 30 16.27 -13.56 6.86
CA ASP A 30 17.39 -13.59 7.80
C ASP A 30 18.42 -12.50 7.51
N LYS A 31 18.71 -12.22 6.23
CA LYS A 31 19.51 -11.05 5.84
C LYS A 31 18.83 -9.74 6.21
N LEU A 32 17.50 -9.66 6.07
CA LEU A 32 16.71 -8.51 6.49
C LEU A 32 16.78 -8.31 8.01
N LYS A 33 16.68 -9.39 8.79
CA LYS A 33 16.82 -9.39 10.25
C LYS A 33 18.20 -8.91 10.67
N GLU A 34 19.25 -9.39 10.03
CA GLU A 34 20.62 -8.96 10.31
C GLU A 34 20.79 -7.47 10.05
N LYS A 35 20.30 -6.97 8.90
CA LYS A 35 20.29 -5.55 8.58
C LYS A 35 19.47 -4.73 9.57
N PHE A 36 18.31 -5.23 9.99
CA PHE A 36 17.49 -4.58 11.02
C PHE A 36 18.21 -4.55 12.37
N ARG A 37 18.87 -5.63 12.78
CA ARG A 37 19.68 -5.68 14.00
C ARG A 37 20.85 -4.70 13.94
N SER A 38 21.55 -4.61 12.80
CA SER A 38 22.67 -3.66 12.64
C SER A 38 22.20 -2.20 12.68
N MET A 39 20.95 -1.93 12.28
CA MET A 39 20.31 -0.61 12.40
C MET A 39 19.67 -0.35 13.78
N GLY A 40 19.77 -1.30 14.73
CA GLY A 40 19.18 -1.19 16.06
C GLY A 40 17.65 -1.32 16.09
N VAL A 41 17.05 -1.85 15.03
CA VAL A 41 15.59 -2.00 14.89
C VAL A 41 15.09 -3.14 15.77
N LYS A 42 14.05 -2.87 16.56
CA LYS A 42 13.47 -3.83 17.52
C LYS A 42 12.78 -5.02 16.85
N ARG A 43 12.70 -6.15 17.56
CA ARG A 43 11.99 -7.36 17.12
C ARG A 43 10.50 -7.13 16.84
N ASP A 44 9.87 -6.21 17.57
CA ASP A 44 8.44 -5.86 17.39
C ASP A 44 8.16 -5.30 16.00
N TYR A 45 9.10 -4.53 15.43
CA TYR A 45 9.02 -4.04 14.05
C TYR A 45 9.00 -5.19 13.04
N GLN A 46 9.84 -6.20 13.26
CA GLN A 46 9.96 -7.34 12.35
C GLN A 46 8.67 -8.18 12.36
N LEU A 47 8.04 -8.36 13.53
CA LEU A 47 6.79 -9.10 13.68
C LEU A 47 5.60 -8.37 13.04
N GLU A 48 5.52 -7.05 13.18
CA GLU A 48 4.47 -6.25 12.54
C GLU A 48 4.62 -6.24 11.01
N LEU A 49 5.84 -6.12 10.48
CA LEU A 49 6.12 -6.23 9.05
C LEU A 49 5.68 -7.61 8.49
N LEU A 50 5.98 -8.69 9.21
CA LEU A 50 5.52 -10.03 8.86
C LEU A 50 4.00 -10.13 8.90
N SER A 51 3.35 -9.53 9.91
CA SER A 51 1.88 -9.55 10.01
C SER A 51 1.21 -8.78 8.86
N ALA A 52 1.79 -7.66 8.43
CA ALA A 52 1.32 -6.89 7.28
C ALA A 52 1.45 -7.71 5.99
N LEU A 53 2.58 -8.42 5.82
CA LEU A 53 2.77 -9.36 4.72
C LEU A 53 1.69 -10.45 4.69
N ILE A 54 1.36 -11.05 5.84
CA ILE A 54 0.30 -12.07 5.94
C ILE A 54 -1.05 -11.50 5.53
N VAL A 55 -1.43 -10.31 6.02
CA VAL A 55 -2.71 -9.67 5.66
C VAL A 55 -2.79 -9.43 4.15
N MET A 56 -1.69 -9.01 3.52
CA MET A 56 -1.65 -8.81 2.08
C MET A 56 -1.73 -10.10 1.29
N VAL A 57 -1.08 -11.18 1.75
CA VAL A 57 -1.22 -12.51 1.17
C VAL A 57 -2.66 -12.97 1.18
N LEU A 58 -3.33 -12.82 2.32
CA LEU A 58 -4.74 -13.18 2.44
C LEU A 58 -5.63 -12.32 1.53
N ALA A 59 -5.38 -11.01 1.47
CA ALA A 59 -6.12 -10.12 0.57
C ALA A 59 -5.91 -10.51 -0.91
N PHE A 60 -4.68 -10.80 -1.32
CA PHE A 60 -4.38 -11.25 -2.68
C PHE A 60 -5.05 -12.57 -3.02
N VAL A 61 -4.99 -13.57 -2.15
CA VAL A 61 -5.66 -14.85 -2.35
C VAL A 61 -7.18 -14.68 -2.44
N PHE A 62 -7.76 -13.75 -1.67
CA PHE A 62 -9.21 -13.54 -1.65
C PHE A 62 -9.72 -12.73 -2.86
N PHE A 63 -8.99 -11.69 -3.28
CA PHE A 63 -9.40 -10.80 -4.37
C PHE A 63 -8.94 -11.27 -5.75
N SER A 64 -7.88 -12.07 -5.86
CA SER A 64 -7.38 -12.56 -7.15
C SER A 64 -8.41 -13.35 -7.98
N PRO A 65 -9.27 -14.23 -7.40
CA PRO A 65 -10.30 -14.91 -8.18
C PRO A 65 -11.35 -13.92 -8.69
N VAL A 66 -11.73 -12.93 -7.88
CA VAL A 66 -12.72 -11.92 -8.30
C VAL A 66 -12.19 -11.10 -9.47
N ILE A 67 -10.95 -10.60 -9.37
CA ILE A 67 -10.34 -9.73 -10.38
C ILE A 67 -9.99 -10.51 -11.66
N GLY A 68 -9.33 -11.66 -11.52
CA GLY A 68 -8.83 -12.43 -12.67
C GLY A 68 -9.90 -13.29 -13.33
N TRP A 69 -10.77 -13.94 -12.54
CA TRP A 69 -11.76 -14.90 -13.04
C TRP A 69 -13.09 -14.23 -13.36
N MET A 70 -13.64 -13.42 -12.44
CA MET A 70 -14.99 -12.86 -12.62
C MET A 70 -14.99 -11.61 -13.50
N MET A 71 -13.95 -10.78 -13.40
CA MET A 71 -13.85 -9.53 -14.15
C MET A 71 -13.01 -9.63 -15.42
N HIS A 72 -12.39 -10.79 -15.70
CA HIS A 72 -11.48 -11.00 -16.84
C HIS A 72 -10.42 -9.89 -16.99
N ASN A 73 -9.88 -9.41 -15.85
CA ASN A 73 -9.05 -8.21 -15.80
C ASN A 73 -7.68 -8.51 -15.18
N ILE A 74 -6.86 -9.24 -15.95
CA ILE A 74 -5.52 -9.66 -15.55
C ILE A 74 -4.62 -8.46 -15.24
N PRO A 75 -4.61 -7.35 -16.01
CA PRO A 75 -3.84 -6.17 -15.65
C PRO A 75 -4.17 -5.64 -14.26
N ALA A 76 -5.45 -5.53 -13.89
CA ALA A 76 -5.86 -5.08 -12.55
C ALA A 76 -5.32 -5.98 -11.43
N LEU A 77 -5.05 -7.26 -11.69
CA LEU A 77 -4.46 -8.16 -10.71
C LEU A 77 -2.97 -7.84 -10.47
N PHE A 78 -2.23 -7.43 -11.50
CA PHE A 78 -0.89 -6.84 -11.33
C PHE A 78 -0.97 -5.50 -10.59
N GLY A 79 -1.96 -4.66 -10.89
CA GLY A 79 -2.19 -3.42 -10.13
C GLY A 79 -2.45 -3.69 -8.65
N PHE A 80 -3.21 -4.73 -8.33
CA PHE A 80 -3.47 -5.15 -6.96
C PHE A 80 -2.20 -5.66 -6.26
N LEU A 81 -1.36 -6.42 -6.97
CA LEU A 81 -0.05 -6.84 -6.49
C LEU A 81 0.84 -5.62 -6.16
N VAL A 82 0.89 -4.63 -7.05
CA VAL A 82 1.66 -3.40 -6.84
C VAL A 82 1.13 -2.63 -5.64
N THR A 83 -0.18 -2.43 -5.53
CA THR A 83 -0.83 -1.79 -4.38
C THR A 83 -0.52 -2.49 -3.07
N ALA A 84 -0.41 -3.83 -3.08
CA ALA A 84 -0.02 -4.57 -1.90
C ALA A 84 1.47 -4.40 -1.58
N CYS A 85 2.37 -4.66 -2.54
CA CYS A 85 3.80 -4.66 -2.29
C CYS A 85 4.37 -3.26 -2.00
N TYR A 86 3.83 -2.22 -2.62
CA TYR A 86 4.34 -0.86 -2.54
C TYR A 86 4.51 -0.33 -1.10
N PRO A 87 3.48 -0.34 -0.24
CA PRO A 87 3.63 0.14 1.14
C PRO A 87 4.68 -0.63 1.92
N LEU A 88 4.80 -1.96 1.74
CA LEU A 88 5.85 -2.74 2.41
C LEU A 88 7.25 -2.31 1.99
N VAL A 89 7.47 -2.08 0.70
CA VAL A 89 8.77 -1.62 0.21
C VAL A 89 9.12 -0.28 0.84
N VAL A 90 8.18 0.68 0.87
CA VAL A 90 8.40 1.99 1.52
C VAL A 90 8.70 1.83 3.01
N MET A 91 7.99 0.96 3.72
CA MET A 91 8.21 0.72 5.15
C MET A 91 9.57 0.08 5.43
N ILE A 92 10.02 -0.87 4.60
CA ILE A 92 11.34 -1.50 4.66
C ILE A 92 12.46 -0.48 4.38
N LEU A 93 12.22 0.47 3.47
CA LEU A 93 13.17 1.54 3.15
C LEU A 93 13.25 2.61 4.25
N ARG A 94 12.24 2.72 5.13
CA ARG A 94 12.15 3.77 6.17
C ARG A 94 12.03 3.19 7.60
N PRO A 95 12.88 2.24 8.02
CA PRO A 95 12.69 1.51 9.27
C PRO A 95 12.77 2.43 10.50
N VAL A 96 13.67 3.42 10.48
CA VAL A 96 13.85 4.38 11.58
C VAL A 96 12.61 5.25 11.82
N THR A 97 11.92 5.65 10.74
CA THR A 97 10.71 6.47 10.83
C THR A 97 9.61 5.69 11.53
N PHE A 98 9.31 4.49 11.06
CA PHE A 98 8.22 3.72 11.64
C PHE A 98 8.57 3.10 13.00
N GLU A 99 9.84 2.79 13.28
CA GLU A 99 10.26 2.36 14.62
C GLU A 99 10.04 3.46 15.67
N LYS A 100 10.17 4.74 15.30
CA LYS A 100 9.76 5.83 16.18
C LYS A 100 8.26 5.76 16.46
N VAL A 101 7.43 5.60 15.42
CA VAL A 101 5.96 5.46 15.56
C VAL A 101 5.59 4.34 16.56
N LEU A 102 6.25 3.18 16.45
CA LEU A 102 6.07 2.03 17.36
C LEU A 102 6.26 2.36 18.84
N LYS A 103 7.25 3.21 19.16
CA LYS A 103 7.57 3.53 20.55
C LYS A 103 6.46 4.34 21.23
N ILE A 104 5.64 5.03 20.43
CA ILE A 104 4.62 5.95 20.93
C ILE A 104 3.25 5.28 21.01
N VAL A 105 2.96 4.37 20.07
CA VAL A 105 1.72 3.59 20.04
C VAL A 105 2.09 2.11 20.23
N PRO A 106 2.36 1.70 21.49
CA PRO A 106 2.83 0.34 21.80
C PRO A 106 1.75 -0.73 21.62
N ASP A 107 0.47 -0.33 21.52
CA ASP A 107 -0.62 -1.24 21.22
C ASP A 107 -0.59 -1.62 19.73
N PHE A 108 0.08 -2.74 19.46
CA PHE A 108 0.00 -3.64 18.31
C PHE A 108 -1.17 -3.31 17.37
N ARG A 109 -0.88 -2.72 16.19
CA ARG A 109 -1.75 -2.55 14.99
C ARG A 109 -1.31 -1.43 14.04
N VAL A 110 -0.39 -0.57 14.47
CA VAL A 110 -0.10 0.70 13.80
C VAL A 110 0.34 0.54 12.34
N TYR A 111 1.20 -0.44 12.04
CA TYR A 111 1.66 -0.67 10.67
C TYR A 111 0.59 -1.16 9.73
N ARG A 112 -0.26 -2.08 10.21
CA ARG A 112 -1.44 -2.52 9.46
C ARG A 112 -2.31 -1.34 9.12
N ILE A 113 -2.45 -0.38 10.03
CA ILE A 113 -3.23 0.82 9.80
C ILE A 113 -2.58 1.70 8.72
N PHE A 114 -1.26 1.89 8.73
CA PHE A 114 -0.57 2.61 7.66
C PHE A 114 -0.68 1.94 6.29
N VAL A 115 -0.57 0.61 6.23
CA VAL A 115 -0.80 -0.17 5.00
C VAL A 115 -2.25 0.00 4.52
N VAL A 116 -3.23 -0.15 5.42
CA VAL A 116 -4.65 0.00 5.09
C VAL A 116 -4.97 1.42 4.61
N PHE A 117 -4.45 2.45 5.30
CA PHE A 117 -4.61 3.84 4.89
C PHE A 117 -3.94 4.15 3.56
N SER A 118 -2.77 3.56 3.29
CA SER A 118 -2.12 3.62 1.98
C SER A 118 -3.01 3.04 0.88
N PHE A 119 -3.56 1.84 1.10
CA PHE A 119 -4.53 1.22 0.20
C PHE A 119 -5.73 2.14 -0.08
N PHE A 120 -6.33 2.73 0.96
CA PHE A 120 -7.46 3.64 0.79
C PHE A 120 -7.09 4.95 0.07
N ALA A 121 -5.91 5.51 0.35
CA ALA A 121 -5.51 6.80 -0.19
C ALA A 121 -5.23 6.76 -1.70
N GLY A 122 -4.67 5.67 -2.22
CA GLY A 122 -4.26 5.60 -3.63
C GLY A 122 -4.38 4.23 -4.30
N GLY A 123 -4.66 3.16 -3.56
CA GLY A 123 -4.70 1.80 -4.10
C GLY A 123 -5.74 1.60 -5.20
N TYR A 124 -6.90 2.26 -5.07
CA TYR A 124 -7.94 2.25 -6.12
C TYR A 124 -7.38 2.76 -7.46
N PHE A 125 -6.71 3.92 -7.48
CA PHE A 125 -6.18 4.49 -8.72
C PHE A 125 -5.06 3.66 -9.32
N THR A 126 -4.21 3.04 -8.50
CA THR A 126 -3.20 2.10 -8.99
C THR A 126 -3.86 0.90 -9.66
N VAL A 127 -4.85 0.26 -9.04
CA VAL A 127 -5.58 -0.86 -9.65
C VAL A 127 -6.34 -0.41 -10.90
N ALA A 128 -6.99 0.75 -10.88
CA ALA A 128 -7.72 1.31 -12.01
C ALA A 128 -6.81 1.65 -13.19
N GLY A 129 -5.63 2.23 -12.95
CA GLY A 129 -4.66 2.53 -14.00
C GLY A 129 -4.16 1.27 -14.71
N PHE A 130 -3.91 0.20 -13.96
CA PHE A 130 -3.63 -1.11 -14.57
C PHE A 130 -4.85 -1.68 -15.30
N SER A 131 -6.04 -1.58 -14.71
CA SER A 131 -7.30 -2.03 -15.32
C SER A 131 -7.58 -1.36 -16.67
N MET A 132 -7.19 -0.10 -16.86
CA MET A 132 -7.37 0.64 -18.11
C MET A 132 -6.67 -0.03 -19.31
N LEU A 133 -5.60 -0.79 -19.07
CA LEU A 133 -4.90 -1.58 -20.10
C LEU A 133 -5.77 -2.70 -20.69
N ASN A 134 -6.89 -3.02 -20.05
CA ASN A 134 -7.85 -4.04 -20.49
C ASN A 134 -9.06 -3.46 -21.24
N PHE A 135 -9.21 -2.13 -21.29
CA PHE A 135 -10.41 -1.45 -21.82
C PHE A 135 -10.09 -0.37 -22.87
N ASP A 136 -9.00 -0.55 -23.63
CA ASP A 136 -8.59 0.33 -24.75
C ASP A 136 -8.46 1.83 -24.41
N TYR A 137 -8.21 2.16 -23.14
CA TYR A 137 -7.86 3.52 -22.76
C TYR A 137 -6.45 3.88 -23.26
N PRO A 138 -6.17 5.18 -23.50
CA PRO A 138 -4.82 5.63 -23.83
C PRO A 138 -3.78 5.15 -22.81
N LEU A 139 -2.63 4.65 -23.29
CA LEU A 139 -1.57 4.13 -22.42
C LEU A 139 -1.06 5.22 -21.47
N GLU A 140 -0.96 6.45 -21.95
CA GLU A 140 -0.53 7.61 -21.16
C GLU A 140 -1.47 7.84 -19.98
N LEU A 141 -2.78 7.71 -20.19
CA LEU A 141 -3.77 7.84 -19.13
C LEU A 141 -3.62 6.72 -18.10
N ALA A 142 -3.48 5.46 -18.54
CA ALA A 142 -3.24 4.31 -17.67
C ALA A 142 -1.99 4.50 -16.79
N VAL A 143 -0.89 5.01 -17.37
CA VAL A 143 0.35 5.32 -16.64
C VAL A 143 0.15 6.46 -15.65
N ILE A 144 -0.47 7.57 -16.07
CA ILE A 144 -0.73 8.74 -15.21
C ILE A 144 -1.61 8.34 -14.02
N THR A 145 -2.70 7.63 -14.25
CA THR A 145 -3.62 7.16 -13.19
C THR A 145 -2.89 6.21 -12.23
N THR A 146 -2.01 5.34 -12.74
CA THR A 146 -1.17 4.47 -11.91
C THR A 146 -0.23 5.28 -11.01
N LEU A 147 0.47 6.27 -11.57
CA LEU A 147 1.39 7.15 -10.85
C LEU A 147 0.68 7.99 -9.78
N ILE A 148 -0.49 8.53 -10.11
CA ILE A 148 -1.36 9.23 -9.16
C ILE A 148 -1.69 8.33 -7.98
N GLY A 149 -2.07 7.07 -8.24
CA GLY A 149 -2.33 6.09 -7.20
C GLY A 149 -1.13 5.80 -6.30
N LEU A 150 0.07 5.63 -6.87
CA LEU A 150 1.29 5.42 -6.10
C LEU A 150 1.64 6.63 -5.23
N LEU A 151 1.47 7.85 -5.76
CA LEU A 151 1.64 9.08 -4.98
C LEU A 151 0.64 9.13 -3.80
N GLY A 152 -0.63 8.79 -4.04
CA GLY A 152 -1.65 8.70 -2.99
C GLY A 152 -1.29 7.69 -1.91
N GLN A 153 -0.86 6.49 -2.31
CA GLN A 153 -0.39 5.45 -1.40
C GLN A 153 0.79 5.91 -0.54
N THR A 154 1.63 6.80 -1.07
CA THR A 154 2.81 7.33 -0.36
C THR A 154 2.44 8.28 0.78
N VAL A 155 1.39 9.10 0.62
CA VAL A 155 1.03 10.14 1.59
C VAL A 155 0.95 9.63 3.03
N PRO A 156 0.12 8.62 3.38
CA PRO A 156 0.04 8.13 4.75
C PRO A 156 1.35 7.46 5.22
N LEU A 157 2.21 6.99 4.31
CA LEU A 157 3.51 6.36 4.63
C LEU A 157 4.62 7.38 4.95
N LEU A 158 4.29 8.67 4.98
CA LEU A 158 5.19 9.78 5.32
C LEU A 158 4.79 10.49 6.62
N PRO A 159 4.65 9.78 7.76
CA PRO A 159 4.15 10.37 9.01
C PRO A 159 5.02 11.52 9.55
N ASP A 160 6.33 11.47 9.30
CA ASP A 160 7.29 12.52 9.67
C ASP A 160 7.09 13.82 8.88
N TYR A 161 6.77 13.72 7.58
CA TYR A 161 6.45 14.89 6.76
C TYR A 161 5.07 15.44 7.11
N ILE A 162 4.10 14.57 7.36
CA ILE A 162 2.75 14.97 7.78
C ILE A 162 2.83 15.77 9.09
N GLU A 163 3.54 15.28 10.11
CA GLU A 163 3.71 16.00 11.37
C GLU A 163 4.43 17.34 11.17
N LYS A 164 5.44 17.38 10.29
CA LYS A 164 6.16 18.63 9.98
C LYS A 164 5.27 19.69 9.32
N ILE A 165 4.40 19.28 8.40
CA ILE A 165 3.53 20.19 7.64
C ILE A 165 2.33 20.62 8.47
N THR A 166 1.65 19.66 9.08
CA THR A 166 0.36 19.88 9.75
C THR A 166 0.52 20.33 11.21
N ARG A 167 1.74 20.18 11.77
CA ARG A 167 2.03 20.35 13.20
C ARG A 167 1.17 19.47 14.11
N PHE A 168 0.47 18.48 13.55
CA PHE A 168 -0.31 17.52 14.30
C PHE A 168 0.64 16.48 14.89
N ASP A 169 0.60 16.31 16.21
CA ASP A 169 1.43 15.36 16.93
C ASP A 169 1.02 13.93 16.55
N LEU A 170 1.71 13.35 15.58
CA LEU A 170 1.67 11.92 15.25
C LEU A 170 2.64 11.13 16.14
N GLY A 171 3.30 11.81 17.09
CA GLY A 171 4.24 11.27 18.05
C GLY A 171 5.69 11.29 17.58
N MET A 172 6.02 11.78 16.38
CA MET A 172 7.38 11.70 15.83
C MET A 172 8.40 12.47 16.67
N ASN A 173 7.97 13.53 17.36
CA ASN A 173 8.78 14.30 18.30
C ASN A 173 8.87 13.67 19.72
N ARG A 174 9.67 12.60 19.78
CA ARG A 174 10.53 12.03 20.85
C ARG A 174 10.26 12.15 22.37
N ARG A 175 9.23 12.79 22.91
CA ARG A 175 9.16 13.01 24.37
C ARG A 175 8.01 12.37 25.15
N TRP A 176 6.99 11.82 24.50
CA TRP A 176 5.82 11.33 25.23
C TRP A 176 5.30 10.00 24.68
N ARG A 177 5.10 9.01 25.57
CA ARG A 177 4.15 7.92 25.31
C ARG A 177 2.80 8.58 25.08
N MET A 178 2.17 8.34 23.93
CA MET A 178 0.80 8.79 23.73
C MET A 178 -0.13 7.93 24.60
N ASN A 179 -0.93 8.56 25.45
CA ASN A 179 -2.07 7.89 26.08
C ASN A 179 -3.06 7.46 24.98
N ASN A 180 -3.84 6.40 25.22
CA ASN A 180 -4.79 5.83 24.25
C ASN A 180 -5.67 6.87 23.52
N LYS A 181 -6.10 7.94 24.21
CA LYS A 181 -6.87 9.03 23.60
C LYS A 181 -6.11 9.85 22.54
N LYS A 182 -4.80 10.07 22.70
CA LYS A 182 -3.97 10.78 21.71
C LYS A 182 -3.68 9.88 20.51
N SER A 183 -3.35 8.61 20.76
CA SER A 183 -3.15 7.61 19.72
C SER A 183 -4.39 7.46 18.84
N GLN A 184 -5.59 7.42 19.44
CA GLN A 184 -6.85 7.39 18.69
C GLN A 184 -7.04 8.62 17.79
N ARG A 185 -6.73 9.84 18.29
CA ARG A 185 -6.83 11.07 17.48
C ARG A 185 -5.87 11.06 16.30
N ALA A 186 -4.65 10.56 16.48
CA ALA A 186 -3.68 10.40 15.38
C ALA A 186 -4.18 9.42 14.32
N LEU A 187 -4.80 8.31 14.71
CA LEU A 187 -5.41 7.36 13.77
C LEU A 187 -6.59 7.96 13.02
N VAL A 188 -7.48 8.68 13.70
CA VAL A 188 -8.60 9.40 13.07
C VAL A 188 -8.06 10.43 12.08
N PHE A 189 -7.04 11.20 12.47
CA PHE A 189 -6.42 12.18 11.60
C PHE A 189 -5.83 11.54 10.33
N LEU A 190 -5.08 10.45 10.46
CA LEU A 190 -4.54 9.71 9.32
C LEU A 190 -5.64 9.11 8.43
N GLY A 191 -6.74 8.62 9.02
CA GLY A 191 -7.89 8.14 8.29
C GLY A 191 -8.55 9.24 7.46
N VAL A 192 -8.82 10.40 8.10
CA VAL A 192 -9.35 11.59 7.41
C VAL A 192 -8.41 12.05 6.31
N LEU A 193 -7.11 12.12 6.58
CA LEU A 193 -6.09 12.48 5.59
C LEU A 193 -6.12 11.55 4.38
N SER A 194 -6.27 10.24 4.60
CA SER A 194 -6.31 9.24 3.54
C SER A 194 -7.56 9.40 2.67
N VAL A 195 -8.72 9.65 3.28
CA VAL A 195 -9.97 9.91 2.56
C VAL A 195 -9.91 11.21 1.77
N VAL A 196 -9.40 12.29 2.38
CA VAL A 196 -9.22 13.59 1.69
C VAL A 196 -8.25 13.45 0.53
N THR A 197 -7.15 12.72 0.71
CA THR A 197 -6.19 12.41 -0.35
C THR A 197 -6.90 11.71 -1.50
N PHE A 198 -7.64 10.64 -1.22
CA PHE A 198 -8.41 9.92 -2.24
C PHE A 198 -9.36 10.84 -3.01
N ILE A 199 -10.11 11.70 -2.33
CA ILE A 199 -11.05 12.64 -2.96
C ILE A 199 -10.30 13.61 -3.89
N ILE A 200 -9.19 14.19 -3.43
CA ILE A 200 -8.37 15.10 -4.25
C ILE A 200 -7.85 14.38 -5.48
N LEU A 201 -7.31 13.17 -5.32
CA LEU A 201 -6.82 12.37 -6.45
C LEU A 201 -7.92 12.01 -7.43
N ARG A 202 -9.15 11.79 -6.94
CA ARG A 202 -10.32 11.56 -7.78
C ARG A 202 -10.59 12.76 -8.67
N PHE A 203 -10.68 13.95 -8.09
CA PHE A 203 -10.90 15.18 -8.85
C PHE A 203 -9.78 15.44 -9.86
N ILE A 204 -8.52 15.19 -9.49
CA ILE A 204 -7.38 15.32 -10.42
C ILE A 204 -7.52 14.33 -11.57
N SER A 205 -7.83 13.06 -11.28
CA SER A 205 -7.97 12.03 -12.31
C SER A 205 -9.12 12.33 -13.27
N GLU A 206 -10.30 12.72 -12.75
CA GLU A 206 -11.47 13.11 -13.56
C GLU A 206 -11.17 14.37 -14.39
N GLY A 207 -10.44 15.33 -13.81
CA GLY A 207 -9.97 16.52 -14.52
C GLY A 207 -9.03 16.19 -15.68
N ILE A 208 -8.08 15.27 -15.48
CA ILE A 208 -7.16 14.82 -16.55
C ILE A 208 -7.93 14.08 -17.65
N GLN A 209 -8.84 13.16 -17.28
CA GLN A 209 -9.66 12.41 -18.24
C GLN A 209 -10.46 13.36 -19.15
N SER A 210 -11.18 14.31 -18.54
CA SER A 210 -12.03 15.24 -19.28
C SER A 210 -11.25 16.29 -20.08
N SER A 211 -10.21 16.90 -19.51
CA SER A 211 -9.52 18.05 -20.13
C SER A 211 -8.40 17.67 -21.10
N VAL A 212 -7.71 16.54 -20.86
CA VAL A 212 -6.55 16.12 -21.66
C VAL A 212 -6.96 15.05 -22.68
N PHE A 213 -7.80 14.10 -22.27
CA PHE A 213 -8.18 12.96 -23.10
C PHE A 213 -9.59 13.06 -23.68
N GLY A 214 -10.45 13.96 -23.17
CA GLY A 214 -11.81 14.16 -23.65
C GLY A 214 -12.77 13.00 -23.33
N ILE A 215 -12.49 12.24 -22.26
CA ILE A 215 -13.23 11.04 -21.83
C ILE A 215 -13.89 11.29 -20.47
#